data_AF-A0A969FVG7-F1
#
_entry.id   AF-A0A969FVG7-F1
#
_cell.length_a   1.000
_cell.length_b   1.000
_cell.length_c   1.000
_cell.angle_alpha   90.00
_cell.angle_beta   90.00
_cell.angle_gamma   90.00
#
_symmetry.space_group_name_H-M   'P 1'
#
loop_
_entity.id
_entity.type
_entity.pdbx_description
1 polymer ?
#
loop_
_entity_poly.entity_id
_entity_poly.type
_entity_poly.pdbx_seq_one_letter_code
_entity_poly.pdbx_strand_id
1 'polypeptide(L)'
;MSMVSLLQSLLIPLEVGLVITAFIVTTSDSIQNIITTYRIQSCLLAIVTVTTAMIRAPAGVNVSVLIFFIFILPVMLAVSIEWLLIRATVSAVAGHNPNVDARKVWLKYKAAQRTQTHSIWFLALVLLAFLIAFQVFASGLTTAGQTEAFIEQERIGMMVFLALHLIGLYNMGIKQDIISQVIGLLTMDQGLYLAVVKIVAIPVPAGFFVLSLYFYTLITIFILVFLLPRVRRVTQTIDLSEIADRSSLKG
;
A
#
# COMPACT_ATOMS: atom_id res chain seq x y z
N MET A 1 -19.73 -26.61 -7.12
CA MET A 1 -19.13 -25.40 -6.52
C MET A 1 -19.57 -24.20 -7.35
N SER A 2 -20.22 -23.19 -6.77
CA SER A 2 -20.65 -22.01 -7.54
C SER A 2 -19.45 -21.15 -7.90
N MET A 3 -19.52 -20.39 -9.00
CA MET A 3 -18.46 -19.44 -9.38
C MET A 3 -18.14 -18.47 -8.23
N VAL A 4 -19.17 -18.03 -7.49
CA VAL A 4 -19.02 -17.18 -6.31
C VAL A 4 -18.17 -17.86 -5.23
N SER A 5 -18.46 -19.12 -4.89
CA SER A 5 -17.67 -19.84 -3.88
C SER A 5 -16.20 -20.02 -4.29
N LEU A 6 -15.91 -20.21 -5.58
CA LEU A 6 -14.54 -20.27 -6.09
C LEU A 6 -13.80 -18.94 -5.90
N LEU A 7 -14.46 -17.83 -6.26
CA LEU A 7 -13.89 -16.49 -6.10
C LEU A 7 -13.68 -16.15 -4.62
N GLN A 8 -14.57 -16.58 -3.74
CA GLN A 8 -14.42 -16.39 -2.29
C GLN A 8 -13.21 -17.15 -1.73
N SER A 9 -13.03 -18.43 -2.11
CA SER A 9 -11.86 -19.22 -1.70
C SER A 9 -10.54 -18.65 -2.23
N LEU A 10 -10.55 -18.05 -3.43
CA LEU A 10 -9.37 -17.39 -4.00
C LEU A 10 -8.99 -16.10 -3.26
N LEU A 11 -9.94 -15.42 -2.62
CA LEU A 11 -9.69 -14.11 -2.03
C LEU A 11 -8.77 -14.17 -0.81
N ILE A 12 -8.93 -15.20 0.03
CA ILE A 12 -8.13 -15.39 1.25
C ILE A 12 -6.62 -15.46 0.95
N PRO A 13 -6.11 -16.34 0.06
CA PRO A 13 -4.69 -16.38 -0.24
C PRO A 13 -4.18 -15.09 -0.89
N LEU A 14 -5.00 -14.38 -1.68
CA LEU A 14 -4.61 -13.09 -2.25
C LEU A 14 -4.44 -12.01 -1.18
N GLU A 15 -5.35 -11.95 -0.21
CA GLU A 15 -5.28 -11.02 0.93
C GLU A 15 -4.09 -11.33 1.85
N VAL A 16 -3.84 -12.61 2.13
CA VAL A 16 -2.62 -13.03 2.83
C VAL A 16 -1.37 -12.64 2.04
N GLY A 17 -1.42 -12.74 0.70
CA GLY A 17 -0.38 -12.25 -0.20
C GLY A 17 -0.07 -10.76 -0.03
N LEU A 18 -1.08 -9.92 0.27
CA LEU A 18 -0.86 -8.50 0.58
C LEU A 18 -0.06 -8.31 1.87
N VAL A 19 -0.32 -9.11 2.91
CA VAL A 19 0.44 -9.06 4.17
C VAL A 19 1.86 -9.59 3.97
N ILE A 20 2.04 -10.67 3.20
CA ILE A 20 3.36 -11.22 2.88
C ILE A 20 4.20 -10.22 2.09
N THR A 21 3.62 -9.57 1.09
CA THR A 21 4.33 -8.54 0.33
C THR A 21 4.65 -7.32 1.20
N ALA A 22 3.77 -6.90 2.11
CA ALA A 22 4.08 -5.88 3.11
C ALA A 22 5.24 -6.27 4.04
N PHE A 23 5.31 -7.53 4.46
CA PHE A 23 6.43 -8.07 5.24
C PHE A 23 7.75 -7.96 4.47
N ILE A 24 7.74 -8.36 3.20
CA ILE A 24 8.92 -8.28 2.34
C ILE A 24 9.34 -6.81 2.17
N VAL A 25 8.40 -5.88 1.97
CA VAL A 25 8.68 -4.43 1.91
C VAL A 25 9.35 -3.94 3.20
N THR A 26 8.82 -4.32 4.37
CA THR A 26 9.37 -3.91 5.67
C THR A 26 10.77 -4.46 5.91
N THR A 27 11.00 -5.73 5.57
CA THR A 27 12.25 -6.45 5.86
C THR A 27 13.31 -6.31 4.78
N SER A 28 12.98 -5.75 3.61
CA SER A 28 13.96 -5.58 2.55
C SER A 28 14.91 -4.41 2.83
N ASP A 29 16.19 -4.67 2.57
CA ASP A 29 17.25 -3.67 2.67
C ASP A 29 17.56 -2.99 1.33
N SER A 30 16.95 -3.48 0.24
CA SER A 30 17.18 -2.99 -1.11
C SER A 30 15.97 -2.19 -1.58
N ILE A 31 16.18 -0.90 -1.88
CA ILE A 31 15.14 -0.03 -2.45
C ILE A 31 14.53 -0.65 -3.71
N GLN A 32 15.33 -1.30 -4.56
CA GLN A 32 14.82 -1.96 -5.76
C GLN A 32 13.86 -3.11 -5.44
N ASN A 33 14.15 -3.89 -4.40
CA ASN A 33 13.28 -4.97 -3.95
C ASN A 33 12.01 -4.41 -3.31
N ILE A 34 12.11 -3.33 -2.53
CA ILE A 34 10.96 -2.60 -1.98
C ILE A 34 10.02 -2.15 -3.10
N ILE A 35 10.55 -1.46 -4.13
CA ILE A 35 9.76 -0.99 -5.27
C ILE A 35 9.11 -2.16 -6.00
N THR A 36 9.86 -3.21 -6.32
CA THR A 36 9.34 -4.37 -7.04
C THR A 36 8.24 -5.08 -6.25
N THR A 37 8.44 -5.26 -4.95
CA THR A 37 7.47 -5.91 -4.06
C THR A 37 6.20 -5.06 -3.92
N TYR A 38 6.34 -3.73 -3.80
CA TYR A 38 5.20 -2.82 -3.78
C TYR A 38 4.39 -2.86 -5.10
N ARG A 39 5.05 -3.01 -6.25
CA ARG A 39 4.36 -3.20 -7.54
C ARG A 39 3.55 -4.49 -7.55
N ILE A 40 4.10 -5.59 -7.03
CA ILE A 40 3.38 -6.87 -6.87
C ILE A 40 2.20 -6.70 -5.91
N GLN A 41 2.42 -6.06 -4.76
CA GLN A 41 1.37 -5.77 -3.78
C GLN A 41 0.22 -4.96 -4.40
N SER A 42 0.55 -3.96 -5.22
CA SER A 42 -0.42 -3.15 -5.95
C SER A 42 -1.22 -4.00 -6.96
N CYS A 43 -0.56 -4.86 -7.73
CA CYS A 43 -1.24 -5.78 -8.65
C CYS A 43 -2.15 -6.77 -7.90
N LEU A 44 -1.68 -7.33 -6.77
CA LEU A 44 -2.49 -8.20 -5.92
C LEU A 44 -3.73 -7.46 -5.40
N LEU A 45 -3.58 -6.20 -4.97
CA LEU A 45 -4.70 -5.39 -4.51
C LEU A 45 -5.71 -5.14 -5.63
N ALA A 46 -5.26 -4.91 -6.86
CA ALA A 46 -6.15 -4.79 -8.02
C ALA A 46 -7.00 -6.05 -8.21
N ILE A 47 -6.39 -7.23 -8.09
CA ILE A 47 -7.10 -8.51 -8.22
C ILE A 47 -8.09 -8.71 -7.06
N VAL A 48 -7.67 -8.46 -5.82
CA VAL A 48 -8.51 -8.58 -4.61
C VAL A 48 -9.73 -7.67 -4.72
N THR A 49 -9.53 -6.42 -5.14
CA THR A 49 -10.59 -5.41 -5.18
C THR A 49 -11.58 -5.66 -6.30
N VAL A 50 -11.13 -6.06 -7.50
CA VAL A 50 -12.01 -6.51 -8.59
C VAL A 50 -12.81 -7.74 -8.18
N THR A 51 -12.15 -8.75 -7.61
CA THR A 51 -12.82 -9.98 -7.17
C THR A 51 -13.88 -9.69 -6.10
N THR A 52 -13.55 -8.84 -5.13
CA THR A 52 -14.49 -8.39 -4.09
C THR A 52 -15.68 -7.64 -4.70
N ALA A 53 -15.43 -6.74 -5.64
CA ALA A 53 -16.48 -5.97 -6.30
C ALA A 53 -17.40 -6.88 -7.14
N MET A 54 -16.86 -7.91 -7.81
CA MET A 54 -17.64 -8.89 -8.56
C MET A 54 -18.55 -9.74 -7.65
N ILE A 55 -18.03 -10.19 -6.50
CA ILE A 55 -18.80 -10.97 -5.52
C ILE A 55 -19.97 -10.14 -4.95
N ARG A 56 -19.77 -8.84 -4.77
CA ARG A 56 -20.71 -7.93 -4.09
C ARG A 56 -21.60 -7.12 -5.03
N ALA A 57 -21.44 -7.27 -6.33
CA ALA A 57 -22.23 -6.54 -7.31
C ALA A 57 -23.72 -6.92 -7.18
N PRO A 58 -24.65 -5.96 -6.98
CA PRO A 58 -26.07 -6.25 -6.97
C PRO A 58 -26.52 -6.81 -8.33
N ALA A 59 -27.38 -7.82 -8.32
CA ALA A 59 -27.94 -8.37 -9.55
C ALA A 59 -28.69 -7.28 -10.34
N GLY A 60 -28.40 -7.16 -11.63
CA GLY A 60 -29.04 -6.18 -12.52
C GLY A 60 -28.43 -4.77 -12.51
N VAL A 61 -27.41 -4.49 -11.69
CA VAL A 61 -26.69 -3.20 -11.71
C VAL A 61 -25.42 -3.32 -12.57
N ASN A 62 -25.29 -2.45 -13.57
CA ASN A 62 -24.05 -2.34 -14.33
C ASN A 62 -22.96 -1.67 -13.47
N VAL A 63 -22.15 -2.49 -12.81
CA VAL A 63 -21.01 -2.06 -12.00
C VAL A 63 -19.71 -1.99 -12.78
N SER A 64 -19.71 -2.22 -14.11
CA SER A 64 -18.48 -2.32 -14.91
C SER A 64 -17.64 -1.05 -14.85
N VAL A 65 -18.27 0.13 -14.84
CA VAL A 65 -17.58 1.42 -14.70
C VAL A 65 -16.91 1.54 -13.33
N LEU A 66 -17.61 1.19 -12.26
CA LEU A 66 -17.06 1.23 -10.91
C LEU A 66 -15.91 0.24 -10.75
N ILE A 67 -16.06 -0.99 -11.26
CA ILE A 67 -14.99 -2.00 -11.25
C ILE A 67 -13.78 -1.49 -12.03
N PHE A 68 -13.97 -0.85 -13.18
CA PHE A 68 -12.88 -0.24 -13.95
C PHE A 68 -12.14 0.81 -13.13
N PHE A 69 -12.84 1.73 -12.46
CA PHE A 69 -12.22 2.71 -11.57
C PHE A 69 -11.53 2.06 -10.38
N ILE A 70 -12.11 1.00 -9.83
CA ILE A 70 -11.52 0.26 -8.72
C ILE A 70 -10.23 -0.46 -9.15
N PHE A 71 -10.20 -0.96 -10.38
CA PHE A 71 -9.05 -1.67 -10.93
C PHE A 71 -7.90 -0.72 -11.31
N ILE A 72 -8.22 0.42 -11.93
CA ILE A 72 -7.20 1.26 -12.57
C ILE A 72 -6.31 1.99 -11.56
N LEU A 73 -6.77 2.28 -10.33
CA LEU A 73 -5.95 2.95 -9.30
C LEU A 73 -4.73 2.11 -8.89
N PRO A 74 -4.90 0.88 -8.35
CA PRO A 74 -3.77 0.06 -7.95
C PRO A 74 -2.87 -0.30 -9.13
N VAL A 75 -3.43 -0.50 -10.33
CA VAL A 75 -2.63 -0.77 -11.54
C VAL A 75 -1.81 0.45 -11.95
N MET A 76 -2.41 1.64 -11.94
CA MET A 76 -1.72 2.90 -12.23
C MET A 76 -0.54 3.07 -11.26
N LEU A 77 -0.76 2.87 -9.96
CA LEU A 77 0.31 2.90 -8.94
C LEU A 77 1.41 1.87 -9.23
N ALA A 78 1.04 0.62 -9.56
CA ALA A 78 1.98 -0.44 -9.88
C ALA A 78 2.88 -0.11 -11.08
N VAL A 79 2.37 0.65 -12.05
CA VAL A 79 3.11 1.04 -13.26
C VAL A 79 3.88 2.33 -13.04
N SER A 80 3.31 3.32 -12.35
CA SER A 80 3.90 4.64 -12.22
C SER A 80 4.96 4.74 -11.14
N ILE A 81 4.89 3.92 -10.07
CA ILE A 81 5.72 4.10 -8.88
C ILE A 81 7.23 4.12 -9.16
N GLU A 82 7.73 3.21 -10.00
CA GLU A 82 9.16 3.18 -10.36
C GLU A 82 9.57 4.47 -11.07
N TRP A 83 8.78 4.93 -12.03
CA TRP A 83 9.04 6.17 -12.75
C TRP A 83 9.00 7.41 -11.84
N LEU A 84 8.03 7.47 -10.92
CA LEU A 84 7.90 8.55 -9.94
C LEU A 84 9.13 8.60 -9.03
N LEU A 85 9.58 7.45 -8.53
CA LEU A 85 10.74 7.36 -7.65
C LEU A 85 12.06 7.62 -8.39
N ILE A 86 12.17 7.27 -9.67
CA ILE A 86 13.34 7.63 -10.50
C ILE A 86 13.46 9.14 -10.61
N ARG A 87 12.35 9.84 -10.88
CA ARG A 87 12.32 11.32 -10.93
C ARG A 87 12.65 11.96 -9.59
N ALA A 88 12.22 11.34 -8.48
CA ALA A 88 12.61 11.76 -7.14
C ALA A 88 14.10 11.52 -6.84
N THR A 89 14.67 10.44 -7.39
CA THR A 89 16.04 9.99 -7.11
C THR A 89 17.10 10.62 -8.00
N VAL A 90 16.80 11.14 -9.19
CA VAL A 90 17.84 11.70 -10.09
C VAL A 90 17.35 13.01 -10.69
N SER A 91 18.14 14.08 -10.53
CA SER A 91 17.95 15.31 -11.29
C SER A 91 18.33 15.01 -12.75
N ALA A 92 17.43 15.24 -13.70
CA ALA A 92 17.70 14.96 -15.11
C ALA A 92 18.93 15.75 -15.59
N VAL A 93 20.04 15.05 -15.87
CA VAL A 93 21.24 15.61 -16.50
C VAL A 93 21.25 15.18 -17.96
N ALA A 94 21.50 16.12 -18.87
CA ALA A 94 21.57 15.84 -20.30
C ALA A 94 22.62 14.75 -20.61
N GLY A 95 22.28 13.79 -21.47
CA GLY A 95 23.17 12.72 -21.91
C GLY A 95 23.25 11.49 -21.00
N HIS A 96 22.57 11.48 -19.85
CA HIS A 96 22.54 10.34 -18.94
C HIS A 96 21.17 9.63 -18.95
N ASN A 97 21.17 8.29 -18.79
CA ASN A 97 19.93 7.52 -18.66
C ASN A 97 19.48 7.54 -17.18
N PRO A 98 18.41 8.27 -16.82
CA PRO A 98 18.00 8.47 -15.43
C PRO A 98 17.65 7.16 -14.72
N ASN A 99 17.19 6.15 -15.47
CA ASN A 99 16.84 4.84 -14.91
C ASN A 99 18.09 4.09 -14.42
N VAL A 100 19.20 4.18 -15.19
CA VAL A 100 20.46 3.52 -14.84
C VAL A 100 21.08 4.20 -13.63
N ASP A 101 21.05 5.53 -13.59
CA ASP A 101 21.65 6.28 -12.48
C ASP A 101 20.85 6.15 -11.19
N ALA A 102 19.51 6.14 -11.27
CA ALA A 102 18.66 5.89 -10.11
C ALA A 102 18.95 4.51 -9.51
N ARG A 103 19.04 3.47 -10.36
CA ARG A 103 19.38 2.11 -9.92
C ARG A 103 20.76 2.03 -9.28
N LYS A 104 21.78 2.72 -9.81
CA LYS A 104 23.10 2.80 -9.17
C LYS A 104 23.02 3.43 -7.78
N VAL A 105 22.24 4.51 -7.62
CA VAL A 105 22.00 5.13 -6.32
C VAL A 105 21.32 4.15 -5.37
N TRP A 106 20.25 3.48 -5.82
CA TRP A 106 19.51 2.50 -5.02
C TRP A 106 20.36 1.29 -4.60
N LEU A 107 21.27 0.83 -5.46
CA LEU A 107 22.19 -0.26 -5.14
C LEU A 107 23.27 0.16 -4.14
N LYS A 108 23.70 1.42 -4.19
CA LYS A 108 24.70 1.98 -3.27
C LYS A 108 24.11 2.19 -1.88
N TYR A 109 22.87 2.64 -1.80
CA TYR A 109 22.11 2.75 -0.56
C TYR A 109 21.54 1.37 -0.20
N LYS A 110 22.36 0.50 0.40
CA LYS A 110 21.80 -0.54 1.28
C LYS A 110 21.15 0.19 2.44
N ALA A 111 19.86 0.01 2.67
CA ALA A 111 19.21 0.53 3.86
C ALA A 111 20.03 0.02 5.05
N ALA A 112 20.69 0.94 5.76
CA ALA A 112 21.55 0.62 6.88
C ALA A 112 20.66 0.21 8.06
N GLN A 113 20.04 -0.96 7.99
CA GLN A 113 19.02 -1.35 8.95
C GLN A 113 19.10 -2.80 9.39
N ARG A 114 18.99 -2.95 10.71
CA ARG A 114 19.21 -4.16 11.48
C ARG A 114 17.98 -5.07 11.33
N THR A 115 17.99 -5.91 10.30
CA THR A 115 16.89 -6.76 9.83
C THR A 115 16.16 -7.58 10.90
N GLN A 116 16.84 -8.05 11.95
CA GLN A 116 16.23 -9.01 12.90
C GLN A 116 15.19 -8.38 13.84
N THR A 117 15.40 -7.16 14.33
CA THR A 117 14.44 -6.49 15.23
C THR A 117 13.15 -6.11 14.52
N HIS A 118 13.18 -5.91 13.21
CA HIS A 118 12.02 -5.44 12.45
C HIS A 118 10.96 -6.54 12.25
N SER A 119 11.39 -7.79 12.08
CA SER A 119 10.46 -8.92 11.89
C SER A 119 9.57 -9.17 13.12
N ILE A 120 10.11 -9.00 14.33
CA ILE A 120 9.35 -9.19 15.58
C ILE A 120 8.26 -8.13 15.71
N TRP A 121 8.61 -6.87 15.49
CA TRP A 121 7.65 -5.77 15.55
C TRP A 121 6.60 -5.86 14.45
N PHE A 122 6.98 -6.24 13.24
CA PHE A 122 6.03 -6.52 12.17
C PHE A 122 4.99 -7.55 12.61
N LEU A 123 5.45 -8.70 13.13
CA LEU A 123 4.55 -9.76 13.57
C LEU A 123 3.64 -9.30 14.71
N ALA A 124 4.18 -8.53 15.66
CA ALA A 124 3.41 -7.95 16.75
C ALA A 124 2.31 -6.99 16.25
N LEU A 125 2.59 -6.17 15.24
CA LEU A 125 1.60 -5.25 14.64
C LEU A 125 0.54 -6.00 13.84
N VAL A 126 0.91 -7.05 13.11
CA VAL A 126 -0.06 -7.92 12.42
C VAL A 126 -0.96 -8.60 13.46
N LEU A 127 -0.39 -9.16 14.52
CA LEU A 127 -1.17 -9.78 15.60
C LEU A 127 -2.11 -8.76 16.25
N LEU A 128 -1.62 -7.54 16.53
CA LEU A 128 -2.44 -6.46 17.07
C LEU A 128 -3.60 -6.09 16.14
N ALA A 129 -3.35 -5.94 14.84
CA ALA A 129 -4.40 -5.69 13.85
C ALA A 129 -5.46 -6.80 13.85
N PHE A 130 -5.02 -8.05 13.95
CA PHE A 130 -5.90 -9.21 13.98
C PHE A 130 -6.75 -9.23 15.26
N LEU A 131 -6.15 -8.94 16.42
CA LEU A 131 -6.86 -8.87 17.70
C LEU A 131 -7.90 -7.74 17.71
N ILE A 132 -7.54 -6.55 17.23
CA ILE A 132 -8.45 -5.40 17.15
C ILE A 132 -9.63 -5.74 16.24
N ALA A 133 -9.35 -6.22 15.02
CA ALA A 133 -10.41 -6.60 14.08
C ALA A 133 -11.29 -7.72 14.66
N PHE A 134 -10.69 -8.74 15.28
CA PHE A 134 -11.45 -9.80 15.92
C PHE A 134 -12.38 -9.25 17.02
N GLN A 135 -11.88 -8.40 17.91
CA GLN A 135 -12.67 -7.83 19.00
C GLN A 135 -13.80 -6.92 18.48
N VAL A 136 -13.51 -6.04 17.51
CA VAL A 136 -14.51 -5.13 16.91
C VAL A 136 -15.64 -5.93 16.23
N PHE A 137 -15.31 -7.01 15.51
CA PHE A 137 -16.30 -7.80 14.77
C PHE A 137 -16.94 -8.93 15.59
N ALA A 138 -16.32 -9.37 16.69
CA ALA A 138 -16.93 -10.29 17.64
C ALA A 138 -18.01 -9.60 18.48
N SER A 139 -17.90 -8.29 18.69
CA SER A 139 -18.73 -7.56 19.66
C SER A 139 -19.98 -6.87 19.11
N GLY A 140 -20.17 -6.70 17.79
CA GLY A 140 -21.24 -5.76 17.39
C GLY A 140 -21.81 -5.68 15.97
N LEU A 141 -21.50 -6.54 15.01
CA LEU A 141 -22.19 -6.49 13.69
C LEU A 141 -22.53 -7.87 13.14
N THR A 142 -23.47 -8.56 13.77
CA THR A 142 -24.26 -9.58 13.07
C THR A 142 -25.37 -8.88 12.31
N THR A 143 -25.08 -8.44 11.09
CA THR A 143 -26.12 -7.97 10.16
C THR A 143 -27.06 -9.15 9.92
N ALA A 144 -28.29 -9.06 10.43
CA ALA A 144 -29.28 -10.14 10.31
C ALA A 144 -29.45 -10.54 8.83
N GLY A 145 -29.14 -11.80 8.50
CA GLY A 145 -29.33 -12.37 7.17
C GLY A 145 -28.08 -12.64 6.34
N GLN A 146 -26.86 -12.42 6.86
CA GLN A 146 -25.62 -12.85 6.18
C GLN A 146 -25.14 -14.21 6.70
N THR A 147 -24.69 -15.07 5.79
CA THR A 147 -24.12 -16.39 6.11
C THR A 147 -22.81 -16.24 6.88
N GLU A 148 -22.53 -17.14 7.83
CA GLU A 148 -21.30 -17.12 8.65
C GLU A 148 -20.02 -17.03 7.79
N ALA A 149 -19.96 -17.77 6.68
CA ALA A 149 -18.84 -17.74 5.74
C ALA A 149 -18.61 -16.36 5.10
N PHE A 150 -19.66 -15.57 4.88
CA PHE A 150 -19.53 -14.21 4.36
C PHE A 150 -18.93 -13.30 5.43
N ILE A 151 -19.42 -13.40 6.68
CA ILE A 151 -18.92 -12.64 7.82
C ILE A 151 -17.43 -12.92 8.08
N GLU A 152 -17.01 -14.18 8.01
CA GLU A 152 -15.60 -14.57 8.17
C GLU A 152 -14.70 -13.93 7.09
N GLN A 153 -15.14 -13.91 5.84
CA GLN A 153 -14.38 -13.33 4.74
C GLN A 153 -14.24 -11.79 4.86
N GLU A 154 -15.27 -11.11 5.37
CA GLU A 154 -15.20 -9.68 5.65
C GLU A 154 -14.21 -9.39 6.78
N ARG A 155 -14.21 -10.22 7.83
CA ARG A 155 -13.26 -10.10 8.96
C ARG A 155 -11.81 -10.20 8.49
N ILE A 156 -11.47 -11.17 7.63
CA ILE A 156 -10.10 -11.32 7.12
C ILE A 156 -9.68 -10.06 6.34
N GLY A 157 -10.54 -9.56 5.44
CA GLY A 157 -10.24 -8.34 4.68
C GLY A 157 -9.98 -7.13 5.58
N MET A 158 -10.71 -7.02 6.69
CA MET A 158 -10.53 -5.97 7.70
C MET A 158 -9.24 -6.13 8.51
N MET A 159 -8.89 -7.36 8.90
CA MET A 159 -7.62 -7.69 9.54
C MET A 159 -6.45 -7.27 8.64
N VAL A 160 -6.53 -7.61 7.35
CA VAL A 160 -5.49 -7.27 6.37
C VAL A 160 -5.41 -5.76 6.15
N PHE A 161 -6.54 -5.06 6.01
CA PHE A 161 -6.55 -3.59 5.95
C PHE A 161 -5.79 -2.97 7.13
N LEU A 162 -6.16 -3.33 8.36
CA LEU A 162 -5.58 -2.73 9.55
C LEU A 162 -4.10 -3.08 9.68
N ALA A 163 -3.72 -4.31 9.31
CA ALA A 163 -2.32 -4.73 9.25
C ALA A 163 -1.54 -3.87 8.26
N LEU A 164 -2.00 -3.70 7.02
CA LEU A 164 -1.33 -2.86 6.02
C LEU A 164 -1.18 -1.41 6.49
N HIS A 165 -2.21 -0.87 7.15
CA HIS A 165 -2.20 0.48 7.69
C HIS A 165 -1.13 0.65 8.79
N LEU A 166 -1.11 -0.25 9.78
CA LEU A 166 -0.13 -0.23 10.87
C LEU A 166 1.30 -0.51 10.38
N ILE A 167 1.46 -1.43 9.42
CA ILE A 167 2.76 -1.72 8.80
C ILE A 167 3.27 -0.49 8.01
N GLY A 168 2.40 0.19 7.27
CA GLY A 168 2.74 1.42 6.56
C GLY A 168 3.25 2.49 7.52
N LEU A 169 2.53 2.73 8.62
CA LEU A 169 2.93 3.65 9.68
C LEU A 169 4.26 3.24 10.33
N TYR A 170 4.45 1.96 10.63
CA TYR A 170 5.69 1.42 11.18
C TYR A 170 6.88 1.65 10.24
N ASN A 171 6.71 1.37 8.95
CA ASN A 171 7.73 1.61 7.94
C ASN A 171 8.12 3.09 7.87
N MET A 172 7.15 4.01 7.95
CA MET A 172 7.42 5.45 7.99
C MET A 172 8.20 5.86 9.23
N GLY A 173 7.89 5.30 10.40
CA GLY A 173 8.55 5.65 11.67
C GLY A 173 9.97 5.11 11.79
N ILE A 174 10.30 4.04 11.07
CA ILE A 174 11.58 3.35 11.22
C ILE A 174 12.51 3.60 10.05
N LYS A 175 12.02 3.56 8.82
CA LYS A 175 12.88 3.73 7.65
C LYS A 175 13.34 5.20 7.58
N GLN A 176 14.64 5.39 7.47
CA GLN A 176 15.26 6.72 7.42
C GLN A 176 15.40 7.26 6.01
N ASP A 177 15.30 6.39 5.00
CA ASP A 177 15.30 6.80 3.61
C ASP A 177 13.91 7.25 3.17
N ILE A 178 13.86 8.37 2.46
CA ILE A 178 12.57 8.95 2.05
C ILE A 178 11.78 7.99 1.16
N ILE A 179 12.45 7.20 0.30
CA ILE A 179 11.75 6.28 -0.62
C ILE A 179 10.94 5.23 0.15
N SER A 180 11.52 4.62 1.17
CA SER A 180 10.83 3.63 2.00
C SER A 180 9.71 4.25 2.83
N GLN A 181 9.85 5.50 3.30
CA GLN A 181 8.76 6.20 3.97
C GLN A 181 7.58 6.44 3.02
N VAL A 182 7.88 6.82 1.78
CA VAL A 182 6.89 7.02 0.73
C VAL A 182 6.16 5.71 0.41
N ILE A 183 6.91 4.61 0.28
CA ILE A 183 6.30 3.30 0.08
C ILE A 183 5.46 2.90 1.30
N GLY A 184 5.91 3.19 2.53
CA GLY A 184 5.13 2.99 3.75
C GLY A 184 3.79 3.76 3.72
N LEU A 185 3.81 5.03 3.34
CA LEU A 185 2.61 5.85 3.15
C LEU A 185 1.68 5.23 2.08
N LEU A 186 2.24 4.82 0.95
CA LEU A 186 1.45 4.22 -0.12
C LEU A 186 0.89 2.84 0.26
N THR A 187 1.58 2.05 1.09
CA THR A 187 1.06 0.80 1.65
C THR A 187 -0.10 1.07 2.63
N MET A 188 -0.02 2.16 3.40
CA MET A 188 -1.11 2.62 4.26
C MET A 188 -2.36 2.99 3.44
N ASP A 189 -2.16 3.68 2.32
CA ASP A 189 -3.22 4.05 1.37
C ASP A 189 -3.87 2.82 0.73
N GLN A 190 -3.08 1.79 0.40
CA GLN A 190 -3.59 0.51 -0.10
C GLN A 190 -4.46 -0.21 0.94
N GLY A 191 -4.10 -0.13 2.22
CA GLY A 191 -4.95 -0.60 3.31
C GLY A 191 -6.30 0.11 3.30
N LEU A 192 -6.30 1.45 3.28
CA LEU A 192 -7.54 2.25 3.23
C LEU A 192 -8.39 1.90 2.01
N TYR A 193 -7.74 1.67 0.87
CA TYR A 193 -8.42 1.26 -0.35
C TYR A 193 -9.14 -0.09 -0.20
N LEU A 194 -8.45 -1.08 0.40
CA LEU A 194 -9.05 -2.37 0.70
C LEU A 194 -10.25 -2.22 1.65
N ALA A 195 -10.13 -1.37 2.69
CA ALA A 195 -11.22 -1.09 3.62
C ALA A 195 -12.45 -0.52 2.91
N VAL A 196 -12.28 0.44 2.00
CA VAL A 196 -13.38 1.03 1.24
C VAL A 196 -14.13 -0.05 0.45
N VAL A 197 -13.40 -0.89 -0.29
CA VAL A 197 -14.01 -1.95 -1.11
C VAL A 197 -14.68 -3.03 -0.23
N LYS A 198 -14.21 -3.22 1.00
CA LYS A 198 -14.69 -4.24 1.94
C LYS A 198 -15.79 -3.79 2.90
N ILE A 199 -15.91 -2.50 3.20
CA ILE A 199 -16.92 -2.01 4.16
C ILE A 199 -18.06 -1.33 3.43
N VAL A 200 -17.75 -0.57 2.38
CA VAL A 200 -18.72 0.33 1.77
C VAL A 200 -19.60 -0.45 0.79
N ALA A 201 -20.91 -0.37 0.98
CA ALA A 201 -21.87 -0.96 0.05
C ALA A 201 -21.73 -0.35 -1.36
N ILE A 202 -21.67 -1.23 -2.36
CA ILE A 202 -21.71 -0.88 -3.78
C ILE A 202 -23.19 -0.66 -4.17
N PRO A 203 -23.56 0.37 -4.96
CA PRO A 203 -22.68 1.11 -5.88
C PRO A 203 -22.33 2.56 -5.53
N VAL A 204 -23.20 3.33 -4.87
CA VAL A 204 -23.07 4.81 -4.84
C VAL A 204 -22.05 5.30 -3.79
N PRO A 205 -22.12 4.90 -2.51
CA PRO A 205 -21.17 5.40 -1.51
C PRO A 205 -19.72 4.98 -1.83
N ALA A 206 -19.53 3.75 -2.34
CA ALA A 206 -18.22 3.24 -2.74
C ALA A 206 -17.58 4.11 -3.85
N GLY A 207 -18.37 4.59 -4.81
CA GLY A 207 -17.87 5.45 -5.89
C GLY A 207 -17.28 6.77 -5.38
N PHE A 208 -17.96 7.47 -4.46
CA PHE A 208 -17.47 8.72 -3.88
C PHE A 208 -16.21 8.52 -3.01
N PHE A 209 -16.14 7.40 -2.28
CA PHE A 209 -14.95 7.08 -1.49
C PHE A 209 -13.76 6.74 -2.39
N VAL A 210 -13.96 5.91 -3.42
CA VAL A 210 -12.90 5.60 -4.40
C VAL A 210 -12.42 6.89 -5.05
N LEU A 211 -13.32 7.77 -5.49
CA LEU A 211 -12.97 9.06 -6.08
C LEU A 211 -12.20 9.96 -5.11
N SER A 212 -12.61 10.04 -3.85
CA SER A 212 -11.88 10.79 -2.82
C SER A 212 -10.47 10.23 -2.62
N LEU A 213 -10.32 8.90 -2.62
CA LEU A 213 -9.04 8.23 -2.50
C LEU A 213 -8.16 8.48 -3.73
N TYR A 214 -8.73 8.55 -4.94
CA TYR A 214 -8.02 9.00 -6.14
C TYR A 214 -7.41 10.39 -5.95
N PHE A 215 -8.21 11.37 -5.55
CA PHE A 215 -7.72 12.73 -5.36
C PHE A 215 -6.63 12.78 -4.29
N TYR A 216 -6.84 12.08 -3.18
CA TYR A 216 -5.84 12.00 -2.13
C TYR A 216 -4.54 11.33 -2.62
N THR A 217 -4.60 10.20 -3.32
CA THR A 217 -3.42 9.55 -3.92
C THR A 217 -2.73 10.43 -4.95
N LEU A 218 -3.49 11.17 -5.77
CA LEU A 218 -2.92 12.14 -6.72
C LEU A 218 -2.20 13.28 -6.00
N ILE A 219 -2.77 13.80 -4.92
CA ILE A 219 -2.12 14.81 -4.08
C ILE A 219 -0.84 14.24 -3.46
N THR A 220 -0.88 13.02 -2.93
CA THR A 220 0.30 12.32 -2.41
C THR A 220 1.36 12.20 -3.51
N ILE A 221 1.02 11.67 -4.69
CA ILE A 221 1.94 11.58 -5.84
C ILE A 221 2.48 12.95 -6.25
N PHE A 222 1.64 13.98 -6.27
CA PHE A 222 2.06 15.34 -6.60
C PHE A 222 3.11 15.84 -5.59
N ILE A 223 2.83 15.70 -4.29
CA ILE A 223 3.79 16.05 -3.23
C ILE A 223 5.09 15.27 -3.45
N LEU A 224 5.02 13.97 -3.73
CA LEU A 224 6.20 13.14 -3.98
C LEU A 224 7.02 13.63 -5.18
N VAL A 225 6.36 13.89 -6.31
CA VAL A 225 7.03 14.28 -7.57
C VAL A 225 7.63 15.67 -7.49
N PHE A 226 6.99 16.61 -6.79
CA PHE A 226 7.44 18.00 -6.78
C PHE A 226 8.31 18.33 -5.57
N LEU A 227 7.97 17.80 -4.39
CA LEU A 227 8.63 18.15 -3.14
C LEU A 227 9.92 17.33 -2.95
N LEU A 228 9.92 16.03 -3.27
CA LEU A 228 11.11 15.19 -3.07
C LEU A 228 12.33 15.64 -3.86
N PRO A 229 12.25 15.94 -5.18
CA PRO A 229 13.42 16.42 -5.90
C PRO A 229 13.90 17.76 -5.37
N ARG A 230 13.01 18.60 -4.83
CA ARG A 230 13.38 19.89 -4.24
C ARG A 230 14.15 19.69 -2.94
N VAL A 231 13.65 18.85 -2.02
CA VAL A 231 14.34 18.52 -0.77
C VAL A 231 15.71 17.93 -1.08
N ARG A 232 15.77 16.92 -1.96
CA ARG A 232 17.04 16.29 -2.34
C ARG A 232 18.05 17.24 -2.96
N ARG A 233 17.62 18.17 -3.83
CA ARG A 233 18.54 19.16 -4.42
C ARG A 233 19.19 20.04 -3.36
N VAL A 234 18.48 20.36 -2.28
CA VAL A 234 18.98 21.17 -1.18
C VAL A 234 19.86 20.34 -0.24
N THR A 235 19.47 19.11 0.07
CA THR A 235 20.14 18.28 1.08
C THR A 235 21.28 17.43 0.53
N GLN A 236 21.27 17.14 -0.78
CA GLN A 236 22.18 16.22 -1.48
C GLN A 236 22.14 14.76 -0.96
N THR A 237 21.18 14.43 -0.10
CA THR A 237 21.03 13.11 0.52
C THR A 237 19.56 12.71 0.58
N ILE A 238 19.31 11.39 0.58
CA ILE A 238 17.98 10.77 0.73
C ILE A 238 17.77 10.30 2.18
N ASP A 239 18.82 10.29 3.00
CA ASP A 239 18.77 9.89 4.41
C ASP A 239 18.30 11.07 5.27
N LEU A 240 17.19 10.89 5.98
CA LEU A 240 16.62 11.90 6.86
C LEU A 240 17.46 12.20 8.10
N SER A 241 18.26 11.24 8.56
CA SER A 241 19.15 11.46 9.71
C SER A 241 20.24 12.48 9.36
N GLU A 242 20.85 12.35 8.18
CA GLU A 242 21.84 13.28 7.68
C GLU A 242 21.24 14.68 7.40
N ILE A 243 19.96 14.74 7.01
CA ILE A 243 19.25 16.02 6.84
C ILE A 243 19.07 16.73 8.20
N ALA A 244 18.67 15.99 9.22
CA ALA A 244 18.48 16.52 10.58
C ALA A 244 19.81 17.05 11.14
N ASP A 245 20.89 16.30 11.00
CA ASP A 245 22.23 16.68 11.47
C ASP A 245 22.78 17.92 10.77
N ARG A 246 22.50 18.10 9.47
CA ARG A 246 22.92 19.32 8.74
C ARG A 246 22.07 20.53 9.07
N SER A 247 20.84 20.34 9.53
CA SER A 247 19.93 21.43 9.89
C SER A 247 20.24 22.02 11.26
N SER A 248 20.70 21.19 12.21
CA SER A 248 21.06 21.62 13.58
C SER A 248 22.35 22.45 13.62
N LEU A 249 23.21 22.34 12.60
CA LEU A 249 24.44 23.14 12.46
C LEU A 249 24.20 24.58 11.94
N LYS A 250 22.96 24.98 11.72
CA LYS A 250 22.58 26.34 11.28
C LYS A 250 21.85 27.17 12.34
N GLY A 251 21.79 26.69 13.59
CA GLY A 251 21.26 27.41 14.75
C GLY A 251 22.37 28.02 15.59
#